data_AF-A0A3S0TDP9-F1
#
_entry.id   AF-A0A3S0TDP9-F1
#
_cell.length_a   1.000
_cell.length_b   1.000
_cell.length_c   1.000
_cell.angle_alpha   90.00
_cell.angle_beta   90.00
_cell.angle_gamma   90.00
#
_symmetry.space_group_name_H-M   'P 1'
#
loop_
_entity.id
_entity.type
_entity.pdbx_description
1 polymer ?
#
loop_
_entity_poly.entity_id
_entity_poly.type
_entity_poly.pdbx_seq_one_letter_code
_entity_poly.pdbx_strand_id
1 'polypeptide(L)' 'MNDEHGELLELLAAHAELNRLTNELADARERRRVAAQRLVDRGRSLGWIGRQLGVSRQAVDSFLKYQDRRSDRT' A
#
# COMPACT_ATOMS: atom_id res chain seq x y z
N MET A 1 -19.37 22.86 29.19
CA MET A 1 -20.03 23.37 27.96
C MET A 1 -19.50 22.51 26.81
N ASN A 2 -20.27 21.50 26.43
CA ASN A 2 -20.14 20.58 25.30
C ASN A 2 -18.73 20.10 24.88
N ASP A 3 -18.09 19.31 25.75
CA ASP A 3 -16.91 18.50 25.41
C ASP A 3 -17.21 17.49 24.28
N GLU A 4 -18.43 16.95 24.25
CA GLU A 4 -18.91 15.99 23.24
C GLU A 4 -18.86 16.54 21.80
N HIS A 5 -19.14 17.83 21.61
CA HIS A 5 -19.07 18.43 20.27
C HIS A 5 -17.61 18.56 19.79
N GLY A 6 -16.68 18.88 20.69
CA GLY A 6 -15.25 18.91 20.41
C GLY A 6 -14.71 17.53 20.07
N GLU A 7 -15.05 16.53 20.88
CA GLU A 7 -14.68 15.12 20.66
C GLU A 7 -15.23 14.58 19.34
N LEU A 8 -16.48 14.91 18.99
CA LEU A 8 -17.07 14.53 17.72
C LEU A 8 -16.32 15.15 16.53
N LEU A 9 -15.95 16.43 16.61
CA LEU A 9 -15.18 17.08 15.55
C LEU A 9 -13.78 16.48 15.40
N GLU A 10 -13.12 16.14 16.51
CA GLU A 10 -11.82 15.46 16.50
C GLU A 10 -11.93 14.07 15.87
N LEU A 11 -12.95 13.29 16.24
CA LEU A 11 -13.22 11.98 15.65
C LEU A 11 -13.43 12.07 14.13
N LEU A 12 -14.25 13.01 13.67
CA LEU A 12 -14.53 13.21 12.25
C LEU A 12 -13.28 13.63 11.49
N ALA A 13 -12.47 14.52 12.05
CA ALA A 13 -11.21 14.96 11.46
C ALA A 13 -10.19 13.81 11.36
N ALA A 14 -10.01 13.05 12.45
CA ALA A 14 -9.14 11.89 12.47
C ALA A 14 -9.58 10.81 11.46
N HIS A 15 -10.89 10.59 11.32
CA HIS A 15 -11.42 9.65 10.33
C HIS A 15 -11.20 10.11 8.89
N ALA A 16 -11.41 11.40 8.59
CA ALA A 16 -11.12 11.96 7.27
C ALA A 16 -9.63 11.84 6.92
N GLU A 17 -8.75 12.10 7.89
CA GLU A 17 -7.30 11.96 7.72
C GLU A 17 -6.88 10.51 7.51
N LEU A 18 -7.45 9.56 8.26
CA LEU A 18 -7.23 8.14 8.04
C LEU A 18 -7.62 7.72 6.62
N ASN A 19 -8.75 8.21 6.11
CA ASN A 19 -9.18 7.94 4.74
C ASN A 19 -8.20 8.52 3.70
N ARG A 20 -7.71 9.75 3.91
CA ARG A 20 -6.69 10.37 3.05
C ARG A 20 -5.40 9.55 3.04
N LEU A 21 -4.85 9.24 4.21
CA LEU A 21 -3.62 8.45 4.35
C LEU A 21 -3.78 7.04 3.78
N THR A 22 -4.96 6.43 3.91
CA THR A 22 -5.26 5.12 3.31
C THR A 22 -5.19 5.18 1.79
N ASN A 23 -5.74 6.23 1.17
CA ASN A 23 -5.67 6.44 -0.27
C ASN A 23 -4.23 6.68 -0.73
N GLU A 24 -3.48 7.54 -0.03
CA GLU A 24 -2.07 7.80 -0.36
C GLU A 24 -1.20 6.55 -0.22
N LEU A 25 -1.49 5.71 0.78
CA LEU A 25 -0.84 4.42 0.95
C LEU A 25 -1.19 3.46 -0.19
N ALA A 26 -2.44 3.45 -0.67
CA ALA A 26 -2.83 2.65 -1.83
C ALA A 26 -2.06 3.08 -3.09
N ASP A 27 -1.95 4.39 -3.34
CA ASP A 27 -1.19 4.92 -4.47
C ASP A 27 0.30 4.62 -4.35
N ALA A 28 0.88 4.75 -3.15
CA ALA A 28 2.28 4.41 -2.90
C ALA A 28 2.55 2.92 -3.14
N ARG A 29 1.62 2.03 -2.73
CA ARG A 29 1.70 0.60 -3.00
C ARG A 29 1.66 0.30 -4.49
N GLU A 30 0.80 0.99 -5.24
CA GLU A 30 0.69 0.80 -6.69
C GLU A 30 1.96 1.27 -7.41
N ARG A 31 2.48 2.45 -7.08
CA ARG A 31 3.77 2.94 -7.63
C ARG A 31 4.91 1.96 -7.35
N ARG A 32 4.98 1.41 -6.13
CA ARG A 32 5.97 0.39 -5.77
C ARG A 32 5.82 -0.87 -6.63
N ARG A 33 4.59 -1.34 -6.83
CA ARG A 33 4.29 -2.53 -7.64
C ARG A 33 4.70 -2.34 -9.09
N VAL A 34 4.30 -1.23 -9.71
CA VAL A 34 4.66 -0.90 -11.10
C VAL A 34 6.18 -0.82 -11.27
N ALA A 35 6.90 -0.20 -10.32
CA ALA A 35 8.36 -0.13 -10.35
C ALA A 35 9.01 -1.52 -10.25
N ALA A 36 8.52 -2.38 -9.35
CA ALA A 36 9.00 -3.74 -9.21
C ALA A 36 8.70 -4.60 -10.46
N GLN A 37 7.51 -4.47 -11.05
CA GLN A 37 7.14 -5.17 -12.27
C GLN A 37 8.07 -4.80 -13.43
N ARG A 38 8.35 -3.50 -13.62
CA ARG A 38 9.31 -3.03 -14.64
C ARG A 38 10.71 -3.61 -14.47
N LEU A 39 11.12 -3.91 -13.23
CA LEU A 39 12.41 -4.57 -12.97
C LEU A 39 12.36 -6.06 -13.34
N VAL A 40 11.26 -6.74 -13.02
CA VAL A 40 11.01 -8.13 -13.44
C VAL A 40 11.00 -8.26 -14.95
N ASP A 41 10.31 -7.35 -15.65
CA ASP A 41 10.24 -7.33 -17.12
C ASP A 41 11.62 -7.13 -17.77
N ARG A 42 12.55 -6.47 -17.05
CA ARG A 42 13.97 -6.33 -17.44
C ARG A 42 14.85 -7.50 -17.01
N GLY A 43 14.27 -8.60 -16.55
CA GLY A 43 14.97 -9.83 -16.15
C GLY A 43 15.55 -9.80 -14.73
N ARG A 44 15.17 -8.84 -13.87
CA ARG A 44 15.62 -8.86 -12.46
C ARG A 44 14.82 -9.89 -11.66
N SER A 45 15.51 -10.69 -10.87
CA SER A 45 14.88 -11.68 -10.01
C SER A 45 14.24 -11.03 -8.77
N LEU A 46 13.15 -11.63 -8.27
CA LEU A 46 12.49 -11.20 -7.04
C LEU A 46 13.42 -11.20 -5.82
N GLY A 47 14.39 -12.12 -5.78
CA GLY A 47 15.40 -12.16 -4.73
C GLY A 47 16.37 -10.98 -4.80
N TRP A 48 16.75 -10.54 -6.00
CA TRP A 48 17.56 -9.34 -6.17
C TRP A 48 16.79 -8.08 -5.74
N ILE A 49 15.52 -7.95 -6.16
CA ILE A 49 14.64 -6.84 -5.77
C ILE A 49 14.45 -6.81 -4.26
N GLY A 50 14.19 -7.95 -3.63
CA GLY A 50 14.02 -8.07 -2.18
C GLY A 50 15.24 -7.55 -1.41
N ARG A 51 16.46 -7.90 -1.85
CA ARG A 51 17.70 -7.38 -1.26
C ARG A 51 17.82 -5.86 -1.35
N GLN A 52 17.43 -5.24 -2.47
CA GLN A 52 17.47 -3.78 -2.61
C GLN A 52 16.47 -3.07 -1.68
N LEU A 53 15.33 -3.72 -1.43
CA LEU A 53 14.26 -3.19 -0.58
C LEU A 53 14.38 -3.58 0.90
N GLY A 54 15.38 -4.39 1.28
CA GLY A 54 15.51 -4.91 2.64
C GLY A 54 14.40 -5.89 3.05
N VAL A 55 13.74 -6.55 2.10
CA VAL A 55 12.64 -7.50 2.36
C VAL A 55 12.92 -8.89 1.76
N SER A 56 12.18 -9.89 2.22
CA SER A 56 12.30 -11.24 1.66
C SER A 56 11.78 -11.33 0.22
N ARG A 57 12.26 -12.32 -0.54
CA ARG A 57 11.72 -12.66 -1.86
C ARG A 57 10.20 -12.87 -1.83
N GLN A 58 9.70 -13.52 -0.78
CA GLN A 58 8.27 -13.80 -0.59
C GLN A 58 7.46 -12.52 -0.37
N ALA A 59 8.02 -11.52 0.31
CA ALA A 59 7.37 -10.21 0.46
C ALA A 59 7.22 -9.50 -0.89
N VAL A 60 8.24 -9.59 -1.76
CA VAL A 60 8.18 -9.05 -3.13
C VAL A 60 7.11 -9.76 -3.96
N ASP A 61 7.11 -11.09 -3.95
CA ASP A 61 6.09 -11.90 -4.63
C ASP A 61 4.68 -11.54 -4.15
N SER A 62 4.50 -11.39 -2.84
CA SER A 62 3.20 -11.12 -2.21
C SER A 62 2.61 -9.77 -2.63
N PHE A 63 3.42 -8.71 -2.76
CA PHE A 63 2.91 -7.40 -3.16
C PHE A 63 2.73 -7.26 -4.68
N LEU A 64 3.44 -8.06 -5.49
CA LEU A 64 3.20 -8.13 -6.93
C LEU A 64 1.84 -8.76 -7.21
N LYS A 65 1.52 -9.86 -6.51
CA LYS A 65 0.26 -10.62 -6.63
C LYS A 65 -0.95 -10.01 -5.89
N TYR A 66 -0.79 -8.84 -5.27
CA TYR A 66 -1.86 -8.24 -4.47
C TYR A 66 -3.07 -7.79 -5.31
N GLN A 67 -2.86 -7.41 -6.58
CA GLN A 67 -3.97 -7.08 -7.48
C GLN A 67 -4.71 -8.31 -8.00
N ASP A 68 -4.01 -9.40 -8.36
CA ASP A 68 -4.67 -10.63 -8.84
C ASP A 68 -5.76 -11.11 -7.87
N ARG A 69 -5.48 -11.05 -6.55
CA ARG A 69 -6.44 -11.40 -5.50
C ARG A 69 -7.61 -10.42 -5.31
N ARG A 70 -7.47 -9.16 -5.72
CA ARG A 70 -8.58 -8.18 -5.71
C ARG A 70 -9.41 -8.25 -6.99
N SER A 71 -8.77 -8.54 -8.12
CA SER A 71 -9.43 -8.71 -9.41
C SER A 71 -10.30 -9.97 -9.46
N ASP A 72 -9.87 -11.08 -8.84
CA ASP A 72 -10.65 -12.33 -8.75
C ASP A 72 -11.87 -12.27 -7.80
N ARG A 73 -12.04 -11.16 -7.06
CA ARG A 73 -13.10 -11.01 -6.06
C ARG A 73 -14.16 -9.97 -6.43
N THR A 74 -14.16 -9.55 -7.70
CA THR A 74 -15.14 -8.64 -8.32
C THR A 74 -15.79 -9.36 -9.49
#